data_AF-A0A142YA51-F1
#
_entry.id   AF-A0A142YA51-F1
#
_cell.length_a   1.000
_cell.length_b   1.000
_cell.length_c   1.000
_cell.angle_alpha   90.00
_cell.angle_beta   90.00
_cell.angle_gamma   90.00
#
_symmetry.space_group_name_H-M   'P 1'
#
loop_
_entity.id
_entity.type
_entity.pdbx_description
1 polymer ?
#
loop_
_entity_poly.entity_id
_entity_poly.type
_entity_poly.pdbx_seq_one_letter_code
_entity_poly.pdbx_strand_id
1 'polypeptide(L)'
;MSWPMDKRNSEVRRPIRNLRCCCCGGSTLGRQWWNRDAGYGLCNDCIHVNGVSEVANGETVSGFGIRGVHWDLKTKTKNESPLLR
;
A
#
# COMPACT_ATOMS: atom_id res chain seq x y z
N MET A 1 7.44 -14.24 -10.33
CA MET A 1 6.05 -14.03 -10.78
C MET A 1 5.78 -12.53 -10.91
N SER A 2 5.39 -12.04 -12.09
CA SER A 2 5.00 -10.64 -12.30
C SER A 2 3.57 -10.41 -11.81
N TRP A 3 3.33 -9.31 -11.11
CA TRP A 3 1.98 -8.94 -10.66
C TRP A 3 1.15 -8.44 -11.86
N PRO A 4 -0.02 -9.04 -12.15
CA PRO A 4 -0.88 -8.61 -13.26
C PRO A 4 -1.28 -7.14 -13.13
N MET A 5 -1.22 -6.39 -14.23
CA MET A 5 -1.51 -4.95 -14.26
C MET A 5 -2.96 -4.65 -13.84
N ASP A 6 -3.88 -5.56 -14.19
CA ASP A 6 -5.29 -5.60 -13.82
C ASP A 6 -5.51 -5.62 -12.30
N LYS A 7 -4.74 -6.43 -11.56
CA LYS A 7 -4.79 -6.43 -10.07
C LYS A 7 -4.24 -5.14 -9.47
N ARG A 8 -3.26 -4.50 -10.10
CA ARG A 8 -2.77 -3.19 -9.64
C ARG A 8 -3.87 -2.13 -9.73
N ASN A 9 -4.63 -2.14 -10.84
CA ASN A 9 -5.70 -1.16 -11.07
C ASN A 9 -6.85 -1.29 -10.06
N SER A 10 -7.22 -2.51 -9.65
CA SER A 10 -8.25 -2.70 -8.61
C SER A 10 -7.78 -2.23 -7.23
N GLU A 11 -6.52 -2.46 -6.85
CA GLU A 11 -5.97 -1.98 -5.58
C GLU A 11 -5.91 -0.44 -5.53
N VAL A 12 -5.56 0.23 -6.64
CA VAL A 12 -5.55 1.70 -6.73
C VAL A 12 -6.94 2.30 -6.45
N ARG A 13 -8.03 1.56 -6.67
CA ARG A 13 -9.42 2.02 -6.42
C ARG A 13 -9.89 1.83 -4.99
N ARG A 14 -9.16 1.10 -4.14
CA ARG A 14 -9.51 0.98 -2.71
C ARG A 14 -9.44 2.36 -2.03
N PRO A 15 -10.00 2.58 -0.83
CA PRO A 15 -9.87 3.85 -0.11
C PRO A 15 -8.47 4.02 0.52
N ILE A 16 -7.98 5.27 0.61
CA ILE A 16 -6.75 5.59 1.36
C ILE A 16 -7.15 5.72 2.83
N ARG A 17 -6.45 5.02 3.71
CA ARG A 17 -6.73 5.01 5.15
C ARG A 17 -5.48 5.39 5.94
N ASN A 18 -5.71 5.87 7.16
CA ASN A 18 -4.67 5.90 8.17
C ASN A 18 -4.44 4.47 8.64
N LEU A 19 -3.22 3.99 8.50
CA LEU A 19 -2.77 2.68 8.92
C LEU A 19 -1.70 2.83 9.99
N ARG A 20 -1.52 1.79 10.80
CA ARG A 20 -0.41 1.68 11.74
C ARG A 20 0.70 0.88 11.10
N CYS A 21 1.92 1.39 11.15
CA CYS A 21 3.09 0.67 10.67
C CYS A 21 3.29 -0.59 11.54
N CYS A 22 3.37 -1.76 10.91
CA CYS A 22 3.61 -3.01 11.63
C CYS A 22 5.04 -3.17 12.15
N CYS A 23 6.00 -2.35 11.67
CA CYS A 23 7.39 -2.38 12.14
C CYS A 23 7.62 -1.43 13.32
N CYS A 24 7.32 -0.14 13.17
CA CYS A 24 7.60 0.87 14.20
C CYS A 24 6.37 1.29 15.03
N GLY A 25 5.17 0.85 14.66
CA GLY A 25 3.93 1.26 15.32
C GLY A 25 3.46 2.69 15.00
N GLY A 26 4.19 3.44 14.18
CA GLY A 26 3.85 4.81 13.77
C GLY A 26 2.66 4.89 12.81
N SER A 27 2.09 6.08 12.61
CA SER A 27 0.99 6.31 11.67
C SER A 27 1.51 6.48 10.24
N THR A 28 0.82 5.89 9.26
CA THR A 28 1.12 6.02 7.84
C THR A 28 -0.16 6.12 7.01
N LEU A 29 -0.07 6.75 5.84
CA LEU A 29 -1.15 6.78 4.86
C LEU A 29 -0.93 5.69 3.82
N GLY A 30 -1.96 4.89 3.57
CA GLY A 30 -1.84 3.74 2.69
C GLY A 30 -3.15 3.10 2.29
N ARG A 31 -3.04 2.04 1.48
CA ARG A 31 -4.14 1.12 1.17
C ARG A 31 -3.88 -0.20 1.85
N GLN A 32 -4.95 -0.80 2.39
CA GLN A 32 -4.86 -2.08 3.07
C GLN A 32 -4.29 -3.14 2.12
N TRP A 33 -3.16 -3.73 2.49
CA TRP A 33 -2.64 -4.90 1.80
C TRP A 33 -3.33 -6.17 2.32
N TRP A 34 -3.64 -7.10 1.41
CA TRP A 34 -4.36 -8.33 1.78
C TRP A 34 -3.54 -9.23 2.72
N ASN A 35 -2.21 -9.15 2.67
CA ASN A 35 -1.30 -9.94 3.51
C ASN A 35 -0.93 -9.22 4.83
N ARG A 36 -1.77 -8.27 5.27
CA ARG A 36 -1.59 -7.51 6.51
C ARG A 36 -2.90 -7.43 7.26
N ASP A 37 -2.80 -7.39 8.58
CA ASP A 37 -3.95 -7.20 9.46
C ASP A 37 -4.68 -5.90 9.13
N ALA A 38 -5.99 -5.91 9.36
CA ALA A 38 -6.83 -4.75 9.09
C ALA A 38 -6.38 -3.53 9.92
N GLY A 39 -6.14 -2.41 9.24
CA GLY A 39 -5.63 -1.19 9.88
C GLY A 39 -4.11 -1.12 9.98
N TYR A 40 -3.38 -2.11 9.46
CA TYR A 40 -1.92 -2.14 9.46
C TYR A 40 -1.33 -1.99 8.05
N GLY A 41 -0.15 -1.38 7.99
CA GLY A 41 0.62 -1.15 6.76
C GLY A 41 2.10 -0.96 7.04
N LEU A 42 2.85 -0.44 6.07
CA LEU A 42 4.24 -0.03 6.25
C LEU A 42 4.40 1.47 6.03
N CYS A 43 5.22 2.14 6.85
CA CYS A 43 5.62 3.52 6.60
C CYS A 43 6.84 3.56 5.67
N ASN A 44 7.07 4.74 5.07
CA ASN A 44 8.19 4.97 4.16
C ASN A 44 9.55 4.78 4.83
N ASP A 45 9.69 5.06 6.13
CA ASP A 45 10.98 4.88 6.81
C ASP A 45 11.28 3.40 7.02
N CYS A 46 10.29 2.64 7.49
CA CYS A 46 10.46 1.21 7.75
C CYS A 46 10.66 0.43 6.45
N ILE A 47 10.12 0.87 5.32
CA ILE A 47 10.31 0.17 4.06
C ILE A 47 11.75 0.24 3.57
N HIS A 48 12.39 1.40 3.71
CA HIS A 48 13.80 1.59 3.37
C HIS A 48 14.70 0.80 4.34
N VAL A 49 14.39 0.82 5.64
CA VAL A 49 15.16 0.10 6.66
C VAL A 49 15.08 -1.42 6.47
N ASN A 50 13.93 -1.96 6.05
CA ASN A 50 13.76 -3.40 5.84
C ASN A 50 14.25 -3.89 4.47
N GLY A 51 14.93 -3.05 3.67
CA GLY A 51 15.47 -3.45 2.36
C GLY A 51 14.40 -3.85 1.35
N VAL A 52 13.17 -3.37 1.54
CA VAL A 52 12.03 -3.64 0.67
C VAL A 52 12.28 -2.84 -0.61
N SER A 53 12.82 -3.50 -1.64
CA SER A 53 13.28 -2.86 -2.87
C SER A 53 12.20 -1.94 -3.46
N GLU A 54 12.56 -0.71 -3.84
CA GLU A 54 11.65 0.24 -4.48
C GLU A 54 11.11 -0.30 -5.82
N VAL A 55 11.84 -1.25 -6.40
CA VAL A 55 11.48 -1.97 -7.61
C VAL A 55 10.47 -3.04 -7.23
N ALA A 56 9.33 -3.08 -7.95
CA ALA A 56 8.28 -4.08 -7.79
C ALA A 56 8.77 -5.49 -8.21
N ASN A 57 9.73 -6.02 -7.47
CA ASN A 57 10.18 -7.39 -7.57
C ASN A 57 9.17 -8.23 -6.78
N GLY A 58 8.72 -9.35 -7.35
CA GLY A 58 7.55 -10.08 -6.84
C GLY A 58 7.61 -10.47 -5.34
N GLU A 59 8.80 -10.65 -4.78
CA GLU A 59 9.03 -10.97 -3.37
C GLU A 59 8.66 -9.80 -2.45
N THR A 60 9.15 -8.59 -2.75
CA THR A 60 8.84 -7.35 -2.03
C THR A 60 7.33 -7.06 -1.99
N VAL A 61 6.68 -7.25 -3.14
CA VAL A 61 5.24 -7.05 -3.31
C VAL A 61 4.45 -8.03 -2.44
N SER A 62 4.88 -9.28 -2.33
CA SER A 62 4.16 -10.31 -1.56
C SER A 62 4.00 -9.94 -0.07
N GLY A 63 5.02 -9.31 0.53
CA GLY A 63 5.02 -8.95 1.94
C GLY A 63 4.30 -7.64 2.24
N PHE A 64 4.64 -6.57 1.52
CA PHE A 64 4.32 -5.20 1.93
C PHE A 64 3.52 -4.41 0.89
N GLY A 65 3.13 -5.05 -0.21
CA GLY A 65 2.42 -4.42 -1.31
C GLY A 65 3.32 -3.55 -2.17
N ILE A 66 2.71 -2.62 -2.91
CA ILE A 66 3.34 -1.87 -4.01
C ILE A 66 3.46 -0.40 -3.64
N ARG A 67 4.62 0.21 -3.90
CA ARG A 67 4.85 1.66 -3.78
C ARG A 67 3.87 2.46 -4.61
N GLY A 68 3.34 3.55 -4.07
CA GLY A 68 2.36 4.40 -4.75
C GLY A 68 0.96 3.77 -4.89
N VAL A 69 0.77 2.54 -4.39
CA VAL A 69 -0.54 1.90 -4.29
C VAL A 69 -0.89 1.65 -2.83
N HIS A 70 -0.01 1.00 -2.07
CA HIS A 70 -0.26 0.58 -0.68
C HIS A 70 0.45 1.47 0.34
N TRP A 71 1.59 2.02 -0.03
CA TRP A 71 2.45 2.88 0.78
C TRP A 71 3.04 4.00 -0.08
N ASP A 72 3.71 4.97 0.54
CA ASP A 72 4.17 6.22 -0.11
C ASP A 72 3.03 7.07 -0.69
N LEU A 73 1.90 7.15 0.03
CA LEU A 73 0.75 7.96 -0.37
C LEU A 73 0.76 9.30 0.39
N LYS A 74 0.80 10.41 -0.34
CA LYS A 74 0.95 11.76 0.24
C LYS A 74 -0.36 12.42 0.63
N THR A 75 -1.48 12.03 0.02
CA THR A 75 -2.80 12.62 0.28
C THR A 75 -3.89 11.57 0.14
N LYS A 76 -5.00 11.74 0.85
CA LYS A 76 -6.25 11.05 0.51
C LYS A 76 -6.73 11.67 -0.80
N THR A 77 -6.61 10.94 -1.92
CA THR A 77 -7.08 11.42 -3.22
C THR A 77 -8.57 11.73 -3.12
N LYS A 78 -8.96 12.97 -3.41
CA LYS A 78 -10.36 13.43 -3.41
C LYS A 78 -11.23 12.80 -4.51
N ASN A 79 -10.67 11.91 -5.34
CA ASN A 79 -11.37 11.28 -6.46
C ASN A 79 -11.91 9.90 -6.08
N GLU A 80 -12.55 9.81 -4.92
CA GLU A 80 -13.64 8.85 -4.72
C GLU A 80 -14.86 9.44 -5.42
N SER A 81 -14.92 9.39 -6.75
CA SER A 81 -16.20 9.51 -7.42
C SER A 81 -17.08 8.41 -6.85
N PRO A 82 -18.23 8.72 -6.23
CA PRO A 82 -19.15 7.69 -5.80
C PRO A 82 -19.49 6.89 -7.05
N LEU A 83 -19.40 5.56 -6.91
CA LEU A 83 -19.75 4.58 -7.93
C LEU A 83 -20.93 5.10 -8.75
N LEU A 84 -20.71 5.25 -10.06
CA LEU A 84 -21.74 5.61 -11.03
C LEU A 84 -22.96 4.72 -10.75
N ARG A 85 -24.08 5.36 -10.44
CA ARG A 85 -25.36 4.74 -10.10
C ARG A 85 -26.07 4.27 -11.38
#